data_AF-R1EAV2-F1
#
_entry.id   AF-R1EAV2-F1
#
_cell.length_a   1.000
_cell.length_b   1.000
_cell.length_c   1.000
_cell.angle_alpha   90.00
_cell.angle_beta   90.00
_cell.angle_gamma   90.00
#
_symmetry.space_group_name_H-M   'P 1'
#
loop_
_entity.id
_entity.type
_entity.pdbx_description
1 polymer ?
#
loop_
_entity_poly.entity_id
_entity_poly.type
_entity_poly.pdbx_seq_one_letter_code
_entity_poly.pdbx_strand_id
1 'polypeptide(L)'
;MLGPMSAAALSEISGSGSSWMLGGASDENIADASVTHSDLAAAPDAARGVAERMSEALDGATLPASESDTVGRVVVVTGAGSAGQPDKEGLLAALGLKRAVDDKVLLDEARLVAKDYSTIMASDLSDHFELNFSDALVVAPVLYGGRASDGNVVAVLSMRVWT
;
A
#
# COMPACT_ATOMS: atom_id res chain seq x y z
N MET A 1 18.63 -11.21 -2.40
CA MET A 1 17.55 -10.56 -3.15
C MET A 1 16.33 -11.46 -3.03
N LEU A 2 15.24 -10.94 -2.46
CA LEU A 2 13.95 -11.61 -2.55
C LEU A 2 13.48 -11.41 -3.99
N GLY A 3 13.18 -12.50 -4.70
CA GLY A 3 12.67 -12.44 -6.06
C GLY A 3 11.31 -11.75 -6.14
N PRO A 4 10.69 -11.70 -7.34
CA PRO A 4 9.33 -11.17 -7.48
C PRO A 4 8.39 -11.83 -6.47
N MET A 5 7.56 -11.02 -5.82
CA MET A 5 6.66 -11.43 -4.75
C MET A 5 5.22 -11.37 -5.25
N SER A 6 4.39 -12.37 -4.96
CA SER A 6 2.97 -12.28 -5.28
C SER A 6 2.24 -11.33 -4.32
N ALA A 7 1.14 -10.73 -4.76
CA ALA A 7 0.32 -9.89 -3.90
C ALA A 7 -0.22 -10.67 -2.68
N ALA A 8 -0.53 -11.96 -2.85
CA ALA A 8 -0.93 -12.83 -1.75
C ALA A 8 0.19 -12.99 -0.70
N ALA A 9 1.45 -13.20 -1.13
CA ALA A 9 2.58 -13.28 -0.23
C ALA A 9 2.87 -11.93 0.45
N LEU A 10 2.77 -10.82 -0.29
CA LEU A 10 2.89 -9.47 0.28
C LEU A 10 1.84 -9.22 1.35
N SER A 11 0.60 -9.65 1.08
CA SER A 11 -0.54 -9.57 1.98
C SER A 11 -0.27 -10.33 3.30
N GLU A 12 0.20 -11.57 3.23
CA GLU A 12 0.53 -12.39 4.41
C GLU A 12 1.67 -11.82 5.25
N ILE A 13 2.77 -11.39 4.63
CA ILE A 13 3.90 -10.85 5.40
C ILE A 13 3.57 -9.49 6.03
N SER A 14 2.62 -8.77 5.45
CA SER A 14 2.27 -7.43 5.90
C SER A 14 1.16 -7.45 6.95
N GLY A 15 0.19 -8.37 6.87
CA GLY A 15 -0.98 -8.46 7.76
C GLY A 15 -0.71 -9.04 9.15
N SER A 16 0.47 -8.82 9.73
CA SER A 16 0.82 -9.19 11.11
C SER A 16 0.58 -10.65 11.48
N GLY A 17 0.90 -11.58 10.56
CA GLY A 17 0.66 -13.01 10.76
C GLY A 17 -0.68 -13.52 10.22
N SER A 18 -1.45 -12.64 9.56
CA SER A 18 -2.61 -12.97 8.74
C SER A 18 -2.50 -12.31 7.36
N SER A 19 -3.31 -12.73 6.40
CA SER A 19 -3.47 -12.03 5.13
C SER A 19 -4.42 -10.84 5.27
N TRP A 20 -4.44 -9.96 4.28
CA TRP A 20 -5.51 -8.99 4.10
C TRP A 20 -6.84 -9.73 3.88
N MET A 21 -7.86 -9.39 4.66
CA MET A 21 -9.10 -10.17 4.76
C MET A 21 -10.33 -9.28 4.93
N LEU A 22 -11.44 -9.76 4.39
CA LEU A 22 -12.76 -9.23 4.69
C LEU A 22 -13.16 -9.63 6.12
N GLY A 23 -13.86 -8.77 6.84
CA GLY A 23 -14.48 -9.14 8.11
C GLY A 23 -15.72 -10.00 7.89
N GLY A 24 -15.90 -11.04 8.70
CA GLY A 24 -17.12 -11.85 8.70
C GLY A 24 -16.85 -13.35 8.60
N ALA A 25 -17.57 -14.03 7.71
CA ALA A 25 -17.57 -15.49 7.61
C ALA A 25 -16.46 -16.07 6.72
N SER A 26 -15.71 -15.21 6.01
CA SER A 26 -14.70 -15.61 5.04
C SER A 26 -13.34 -15.09 5.47
N ASP A 27 -12.42 -16.01 5.77
CA ASP A 27 -11.00 -15.71 5.98
C ASP A 27 -10.25 -15.63 4.64
N GLU A 28 -10.95 -15.28 3.56
CA GLU A 28 -10.38 -15.23 2.22
C GLU A 28 -9.40 -14.06 2.08
N ASN A 29 -8.18 -14.37 1.64
CA ASN A 29 -7.20 -13.37 1.27
C ASN A 29 -7.74 -12.52 0.12
N ILE A 30 -7.89 -11.22 0.34
CA ILE A 30 -8.43 -10.30 -0.67
C ILE A 30 -7.43 -9.94 -1.78
N ALA A 31 -6.17 -10.37 -1.64
CA ALA A 31 -5.16 -10.22 -2.67
C ALA A 31 -5.34 -11.26 -3.80
N ASP A 32 -5.12 -10.81 -5.03
CA ASP A 32 -5.08 -11.63 -6.23
C ASP A 32 -3.68 -12.26 -6.37
N ALA A 33 -3.60 -13.57 -6.12
CA ALA A 33 -2.34 -14.32 -6.20
C ALA A 33 -1.70 -14.33 -7.60
N SER A 34 -2.46 -13.96 -8.65
CA SER A 34 -1.93 -13.85 -10.01
C SER A 34 -1.11 -12.57 -10.25
N VAL A 35 -1.23 -11.58 -9.36
CA VAL A 35 -0.48 -10.33 -9.44
C VAL A 35 0.89 -10.52 -8.78
N THR A 36 1.95 -10.12 -9.48
CA THR A 36 3.33 -10.19 -9.01
C THR A 36 3.97 -8.81 -8.97
N HIS A 37 4.61 -8.49 -7.85
CA HIS A 37 5.39 -7.28 -7.64
C HIS A 37 6.85 -7.51 -8.02
N SER A 38 7.43 -6.52 -8.71
CA SER A 38 8.84 -6.53 -9.09
C SER A 38 9.73 -6.04 -7.94
N ASP A 39 11.03 -6.32 -8.02
CA ASP A 39 12.02 -5.76 -7.11
C ASP A 39 12.08 -4.23 -7.24
N LEU A 40 12.32 -3.53 -6.13
CA LEU A 40 12.51 -2.07 -6.10
C LEU A 40 13.63 -1.62 -7.04
N ALA A 41 14.64 -2.45 -7.30
CA ALA A 41 15.69 -2.18 -8.26
C ALA A 41 15.17 -1.95 -9.69
N ALA A 42 13.98 -2.47 -10.04
CA ALA A 42 13.33 -2.26 -11.33
C ALA A 42 12.45 -1.00 -11.37
N ALA A 43 12.29 -0.29 -10.25
CA ALA A 43 11.49 0.93 -10.21
C ALA A 43 12.18 2.08 -11.00
N PRO A 44 11.40 3.04 -11.52
CA PRO A 44 11.93 4.25 -12.15
C PRO A 44 12.89 5.02 -11.23
N ASP A 45 13.96 5.60 -11.80
CA ASP A 45 15.09 6.13 -11.04
C ASP A 45 14.71 7.14 -9.96
N ALA A 46 13.83 8.10 -10.28
CA ALA A 46 13.46 9.14 -9.31
C ALA A 46 12.63 8.56 -8.16
N ALA A 47 11.61 7.76 -8.46
CA ALA A 47 10.81 7.09 -7.45
C ALA A 47 11.64 6.09 -6.61
N ARG A 48 12.54 5.34 -7.24
CA ARG A 48 13.47 4.42 -6.57
C ARG A 48 14.35 5.15 -5.57
N GLY A 49 14.96 6.27 -5.97
CA GLY A 49 15.82 7.05 -5.07
C GLY A 49 15.07 7.58 -3.84
N VAL A 50 13.82 8.02 -4.01
CA VAL A 50 12.97 8.43 -2.87
C VAL A 50 12.62 7.21 -2.00
N ALA A 51 12.26 6.09 -2.62
CA ALA A 51 11.90 4.87 -1.91
C ALA A 51 13.06 4.29 -1.08
N GLU A 52 14.29 4.35 -1.58
CA GLU A 52 15.50 3.94 -0.86
C GLU A 52 15.72 4.81 0.39
N ARG A 53 15.64 6.14 0.24
CA ARG A 53 15.75 7.07 1.39
C ARG A 53 14.64 6.87 2.41
N MET A 54 13.41 6.65 1.96
CA MET A 54 12.29 6.34 2.84
C MET A 54 12.47 5.00 3.54
N SER A 55 13.02 3.99 2.85
CA SER A 55 13.30 2.68 3.45
C SER A 55 14.38 2.76 4.51
N GLU A 56 15.45 3.51 4.24
CA GLU A 56 16.51 3.80 5.20
C GLU A 56 15.99 4.58 6.41
N ALA A 57 15.16 5.61 6.18
CA ALA A 57 14.55 6.39 7.27
C ALA A 57 13.54 5.58 8.09
N LEU A 58 12.85 4.62 7.46
CA LEU A 58 11.93 3.73 8.14
C LEU A 58 12.68 2.68 8.96
N ASP A 59 13.83 2.19 8.49
CA ASP A 59 14.71 1.23 9.19
C ASP A 59 13.97 0.03 9.81
N GLY A 60 12.99 -0.51 9.08
CA GLY A 60 12.17 -1.62 9.55
C GLY A 60 11.25 -1.26 10.74
N ALA A 61 10.98 0.02 10.95
CA ALA A 61 10.13 0.50 12.03
C ALA A 61 8.74 -0.13 11.96
N THR A 62 8.25 -0.42 13.16
CA THR A 62 6.90 -0.88 13.39
C THR A 62 5.97 0.32 13.46
N LEU A 63 4.91 0.29 12.66
CA LEU A 63 3.91 1.32 12.55
C LEU A 63 2.64 0.91 13.31
N PRO A 64 1.97 1.87 13.98
CA PRO A 64 0.70 1.62 14.64
C PRO A 64 -0.33 1.16 13.60
N ALA A 65 -0.86 -0.04 13.80
CA ALA A 65 -1.83 -0.66 12.89
C ALA A 65 -3.11 -1.08 13.63
N SER A 66 -3.55 -0.19 14.54
CA SER A 66 -4.66 -0.38 15.47
C SER A 66 -4.34 -1.42 16.54
N GLU A 67 -4.83 -2.66 16.40
CA GLU A 67 -4.70 -3.69 17.45
C GLU A 67 -3.41 -4.50 17.37
N SER A 68 -2.79 -4.52 16.18
CA SER A 68 -1.50 -5.16 15.98
C SER A 68 -0.62 -4.25 15.16
N ASP A 69 0.48 -3.85 15.76
CA ASP A 69 1.58 -3.13 15.18
C ASP A 69 2.21 -3.89 14.00
N THR A 70 2.52 -3.19 12.90
CA THR A 70 3.02 -3.84 11.67
C THR A 70 4.28 -3.19 11.12
N VAL A 71 5.19 -4.00 10.59
CA VAL A 71 6.41 -3.46 9.95
C VAL A 71 5.99 -2.64 8.73
N GLY A 72 6.34 -1.36 8.72
CA GLY A 72 6.13 -0.52 7.55
C GLY A 72 7.01 -0.96 6.38
N ARG A 73 6.49 -0.86 5.16
CA ARG A 73 7.23 -1.22 3.95
C ARG A 73 7.10 -0.12 2.91
N VAL A 74 8.18 0.21 2.23
CA VAL A 74 8.11 1.19 1.13
C VAL A 74 7.76 0.48 -0.17
N VAL A 75 6.80 1.04 -0.91
CA VAL A 75 6.37 0.55 -2.22
C VAL A 75 6.44 1.67 -3.25
N VAL A 76 6.72 1.30 -4.50
CA VAL A 76 6.62 2.19 -5.66
C VAL A 76 5.48 1.72 -6.53
N VAL A 77 4.56 2.62 -6.85
CA VAL A 77 3.43 2.36 -7.74
C VAL A 77 3.62 3.15 -9.03
N THR A 78 3.65 2.42 -10.14
CA THR A 78 3.65 2.99 -11.49
C THR A 78 2.23 2.99 -12.06
N GLY A 79 1.91 3.95 -12.92
CA GLY A 79 0.60 3.99 -13.60
C GLY A 79 -0.59 4.51 -12.77
N ALA A 80 -0.38 5.05 -11.56
CA ALA A 80 -1.44 5.63 -10.73
C ALA A 80 -1.81 7.08 -11.13
N GLY A 81 -1.94 7.33 -12.44
CA GLY A 81 -2.13 8.66 -13.02
C GLY A 81 -0.84 9.49 -13.07
N SER A 82 -0.89 10.67 -13.71
CA SER A 82 0.29 11.50 -13.99
C SER A 82 0.34 12.84 -13.23
N ALA A 83 -0.74 13.23 -12.54
CA ALA A 83 -0.80 14.48 -11.77
C ALA A 83 -1.93 14.43 -10.73
N GLY A 84 -1.79 15.17 -9.64
CA GLY A 84 -2.78 15.23 -8.57
C GLY A 84 -2.82 13.94 -7.75
N GLN A 85 -3.90 13.79 -6.98
CA GLN A 85 -4.13 12.55 -6.23
C GLN A 85 -4.05 11.33 -7.14
N PRO A 86 -3.41 10.25 -6.68
CA PRO A 86 -3.35 9.01 -7.45
C PRO A 86 -4.73 8.43 -7.69
N ASP A 87 -4.88 7.74 -8.80
CA ASP A 87 -6.12 7.02 -9.10
C ASP A 87 -6.32 5.87 -8.12
N LYS A 88 -7.51 5.81 -7.51
CA LYS A 88 -7.85 4.81 -6.50
C LYS A 88 -7.86 3.40 -7.10
N GLU A 89 -8.39 3.23 -8.31
CA GLU A 89 -8.41 1.94 -9.00
C GLU A 89 -6.98 1.48 -9.34
N GLY A 90 -6.14 2.39 -9.83
CA GLY A 90 -4.71 2.16 -10.07
C GLY A 90 -3.94 1.72 -8.82
N LEU A 91 -4.20 2.34 -7.66
CA LEU A 91 -3.58 1.93 -6.39
C LEU A 91 -4.02 0.52 -5.96
N LEU A 92 -5.32 0.22 -6.06
CA LEU A 92 -5.86 -1.11 -5.72
C LEU A 92 -5.30 -2.19 -6.65
N ALA A 93 -5.25 -1.92 -7.96
CA ALA A 93 -4.68 -2.81 -8.95
C ALA A 93 -3.17 -3.03 -8.72
N ALA A 94 -2.43 -1.98 -8.37
CA ALA A 94 -1.00 -2.07 -8.06
C ALA A 94 -0.71 -2.88 -6.79
N LEU A 95 -1.58 -2.77 -5.77
CA LEU A 95 -1.52 -3.65 -4.59
C LEU A 95 -1.88 -5.10 -4.93
N GLY A 96 -2.46 -5.35 -6.10
CA GLY A 96 -2.97 -6.67 -6.49
C GLY A 96 -4.19 -7.06 -5.69
N LEU A 97 -5.08 -6.11 -5.37
CA LEU A 97 -6.33 -6.40 -4.70
C LEU A 97 -7.37 -6.90 -5.70
N LYS A 98 -8.16 -7.91 -5.30
CA LYS A 98 -9.31 -8.37 -6.08
C LYS A 98 -10.29 -7.22 -6.30
N ARG A 99 -11.05 -7.26 -7.39
CA ARG A 99 -12.10 -6.24 -7.63
C ARG A 99 -13.23 -6.33 -6.61
N ALA A 100 -13.59 -7.56 -6.25
CA ALA A 100 -14.62 -7.86 -5.27
C ALA A 100 -14.29 -9.17 -4.56
N VAL A 101 -14.76 -9.30 -3.32
CA VAL A 101 -14.70 -10.51 -2.49
C VAL A 101 -16.07 -10.64 -1.82
N ASP A 102 -16.66 -11.83 -1.87
CA ASP A 102 -18.05 -12.05 -1.47
C ASP A 102 -19.02 -11.04 -2.14
N ASP A 103 -19.79 -10.28 -1.35
CA ASP A 103 -20.73 -9.26 -1.80
C ASP A 103 -20.13 -7.84 -1.81
N LYS A 104 -18.82 -7.70 -1.55
CA LYS A 104 -18.14 -6.41 -1.37
C LYS A 104 -17.29 -6.04 -2.57
N VAL A 105 -17.49 -4.82 -3.07
CA VAL A 105 -16.63 -4.21 -4.09
C VAL A 105 -15.54 -3.42 -3.36
N LEU A 106 -14.28 -3.86 -3.47
CA LEU A 106 -13.18 -3.27 -2.68
C LEU A 106 -12.94 -1.79 -3.01
N LEU A 107 -13.25 -1.38 -4.25
CA LEU A 107 -13.16 0.01 -4.65
C LEU A 107 -14.12 0.91 -3.87
N ASP A 108 -15.31 0.41 -3.54
CA ASP A 108 -16.31 1.16 -2.78
C ASP A 108 -15.92 1.27 -1.30
N GLU A 109 -15.24 0.26 -0.78
CA GLU A 109 -14.70 0.25 0.59
C GLU A 109 -13.43 1.08 0.75
N ALA A 110 -12.72 1.35 -0.36
CA ALA A 110 -11.49 2.13 -0.36
C ALA A 110 -11.75 3.64 -0.27
N ARG A 111 -11.06 4.30 0.67
CA ARG A 111 -11.10 5.74 0.93
C ARG A 111 -9.73 6.35 0.68
N LEU A 112 -9.65 7.26 -0.29
CA LEU A 112 -8.46 8.05 -0.59
C LEU A 112 -8.65 9.48 -0.09
N VAL A 113 -7.72 10.00 0.71
CA VAL A 113 -7.81 11.33 1.31
C VAL A 113 -6.51 12.10 1.08
N ALA A 114 -6.58 13.37 0.69
CA ALA A 114 -5.41 14.23 0.58
C ALA A 114 -4.86 14.50 1.97
N LYS A 115 -3.54 14.52 2.10
CA LYS A 115 -2.84 14.80 3.35
C LYS A 115 -1.85 15.92 3.15
N ASP A 116 -1.41 16.48 4.27
CA ASP A 116 -0.29 17.41 4.33
C ASP A 116 0.70 16.78 5.32
N TYR A 117 1.68 16.04 4.79
CA TYR A 117 2.66 15.34 5.61
C TYR A 117 3.85 16.26 5.94
N SER A 118 4.56 15.96 7.03
CA SER A 118 5.68 16.75 7.50
C SER A 118 6.93 16.65 6.58
N THR A 119 7.95 17.44 6.93
CA THR A 119 9.09 17.89 6.12
C THR A 119 9.84 16.83 5.29
N ILE A 120 9.91 15.56 5.71
CA ILE A 120 10.67 14.52 4.99
C ILE A 120 9.87 13.95 3.80
N MET A 121 8.58 13.65 4.00
CA MET A 121 7.71 13.29 2.86
C MET A 121 7.40 14.52 1.99
N ALA A 122 7.36 15.72 2.60
CA ALA A 122 7.04 16.94 1.89
C ALA A 122 8.16 17.47 0.97
N SER A 123 9.43 17.13 1.20
CA SER A 123 10.51 17.65 0.35
C SER A 123 10.61 16.91 -0.99
N ASP A 124 10.36 15.60 -0.97
CA ASP A 124 10.65 14.70 -2.09
C ASP A 124 9.38 14.21 -2.81
N LEU A 125 8.21 14.38 -2.18
CA LEU A 125 6.92 13.99 -2.72
C LEU A 125 5.96 15.17 -2.78
N SER A 126 5.06 15.12 -3.76
CA SER A 126 3.92 16.01 -3.93
C SER A 126 2.61 15.21 -3.83
N ASP A 127 1.45 15.87 -3.91
CA ASP A 127 0.13 15.21 -3.97
C ASP A 127 -0.08 14.14 -2.88
N HIS A 128 0.25 14.49 -1.64
CA HIS A 128 0.25 13.53 -0.54
C HIS A 128 -1.14 12.96 -0.28
N PHE A 129 -1.19 11.67 0.06
CA PHE A 129 -2.42 10.95 0.28
C PHE A 129 -2.32 9.91 1.39
N GLU A 130 -3.48 9.55 1.92
CA GLU A 130 -3.73 8.33 2.67
C GLU A 130 -4.76 7.50 1.90
N LEU A 131 -4.44 6.24 1.58
CA LEU A 131 -5.41 5.24 1.17
C LEU A 131 -5.70 4.35 2.37
N ASN A 132 -6.97 4.24 2.73
CA ASN A 132 -7.47 3.38 3.81
C ASN A 132 -8.75 2.67 3.37
N PHE A 133 -9.29 1.78 4.20
CA PHE A 133 -10.50 1.02 3.90
C PHE A 133 -11.55 1.21 5.00
N SER A 134 -12.80 0.90 4.67
CA SER A 134 -13.89 0.81 5.65
C SER A 134 -13.69 -0.37 6.59
N ASP A 135 -14.47 -0.40 7.67
CA ASP A 135 -14.45 -1.47 8.70
C ASP A 135 -15.03 -2.80 8.18
N ALA A 136 -15.43 -2.87 6.90
CA ALA A 136 -15.73 -4.14 6.24
C ALA A 136 -14.49 -5.04 6.09
N LEU A 137 -13.27 -4.47 6.13
CA LEU A 137 -12.02 -5.23 6.09
C LEU A 137 -11.39 -5.27 7.49
N VAL A 138 -11.21 -6.48 8.03
CA VAL A 138 -10.58 -6.71 9.33
C VAL A 138 -9.07 -6.55 9.27
N VAL A 139 -8.46 -6.91 8.14
CA VAL A 139 -7.03 -6.69 7.89
C VAL A 139 -6.92 -6.02 6.55
N ALA A 140 -6.60 -4.72 6.55
CA ALA A 140 -6.57 -3.91 5.34
C ALA A 140 -5.20 -3.24 5.15
N PRO A 141 -4.68 -3.17 3.91
CA PRO A 141 -3.51 -2.36 3.63
C PRO A 141 -3.85 -0.87 3.76
N VAL A 142 -2.90 -0.10 4.31
CA VAL A 142 -2.98 1.36 4.38
C VAL A 142 -1.76 1.92 3.68
N LEU A 143 -1.96 2.88 2.77
CA LEU A 143 -0.86 3.57 2.10
C LEU A 143 -0.79 5.01 2.57
N TYR A 144 0.40 5.43 2.99
CA TYR A 144 0.74 6.82 3.24
C TYR A 144 1.83 7.23 2.26
N GLY A 145 1.56 8.15 1.34
CA GLY A 145 2.53 8.45 0.29
C GLY A 145 2.25 9.72 -0.47
N GLY A 146 2.94 9.85 -1.59
CA GLY A 146 2.81 10.95 -2.52
C GLY A 146 3.51 10.63 -3.84
N ARG A 147 3.59 11.63 -4.71
CA ARG A 147 4.12 11.53 -6.06
C ARG A 147 5.55 12.06 -6.13
N ALA A 148 6.46 11.22 -6.62
CA ALA A 148 7.83 11.59 -6.93
C ALA A 148 7.89 12.49 -8.19
N SER A 149 9.05 13.07 -8.45
CA SER A 149 9.25 14.04 -9.55
C SER A 149 9.05 13.45 -10.95
N ASP A 150 9.12 12.13 -11.10
CA ASP A 150 8.84 11.41 -12.35
C ASP A 150 7.35 11.05 -12.53
N GLY A 151 6.51 11.47 -11.59
CA GLY A 151 5.08 11.21 -11.62
C GLY A 151 4.68 9.85 -11.04
N ASN A 152 5.61 8.99 -10.59
CA ASN A 152 5.25 7.74 -9.93
C ASN A 152 4.92 7.97 -8.45
N VAL A 153 4.17 7.04 -7.86
CA VAL A 153 3.81 7.09 -6.44
C VAL A 153 4.86 6.36 -5.63
N VAL A 154 5.28 6.95 -4.52
CA VAL A 154 6.06 6.29 -3.46
C VAL A 154 5.24 6.37 -2.18
N ALA A 155 5.05 5.22 -1.53
CA ALA A 155 4.22 5.14 -0.33
C ALA A 155 4.81 4.17 0.69
N VAL A 156 4.50 4.42 1.95
CA VAL A 156 4.63 3.47 3.05
C VAL A 156 3.35 2.65 3.12
N LEU A 157 3.50 1.35 2.88
CA LEU A 157 2.52 0.31 3.17
C LEU A 157 2.58 -0.05 4.65
N SER A 158 1.48 0.19 5.33
CA SER A 158 1.17 -0.26 6.69
C SER A 158 -0.14 -1.06 6.66
N MET A 159 -0.67 -1.41 7.83
CA MET A 159 -1.92 -2.14 7.96
C MET A 159 -2.89 -1.40 8.87
N ARG A 160 -4.15 -1.83 8.80
CA ARG A 160 -5.14 -1.64 9.85
C ARG A 160 -5.70 -3.00 10.22
N VAL A 161 -5.59 -3.38 11.49
CA VAL A 161 -6.05 -4.66 12.03
C VAL A 161 -7.17 -4.41 13.04
N TRP A 162 -8.31 -5.05 12.81
CA TRP A 162 -9.45 -5.16 13.71
C TRP A 162 -9.70 -6.64 14.00
N THR A 163 -9.79 -7.01 15.27
CA THR A 163 -10.20 -8.34 15.75
C THR A 163 -11.63 -8.33 16.27
#